data_AF-A0A960VQI0-F1
#
_entry.id   AF-A0A960VQI0-F1
#
_cell.length_a   1.000
_cell.length_b   1.000
_cell.length_c   1.000
_cell.angle_alpha   90.00
_cell.angle_beta   90.00
_cell.angle_gamma   90.00
#
_symmetry.space_group_name_H-M   'P 1'
#
loop_
_entity.id
_entity.type
_entity.pdbx_description
1 polymer ?
#
loop_
_entity_poly.entity_id
_entity_poly.type
_entity_poly.pdbx_seq_one_letter_code
_entity_poly.pdbx_strand_id
1 'polypeptide(L)'
;MHDEVKYCVEILEKAIVFEEEGMAFFQDRAQNAPSTLERNLFNSLAKDEAGHKAHLVQMREDILRENSLTVLPDVDDDHVMDVRRIFEGALEDAHDPYEFELEELEIIKGAMDVERRGYHMYANAAAAVESPKAKELFEHLAAEEQNHYKLLKNTYDFMADPEGFATFEDNVMMDGG
;
A
#
# COMPACT_ATOMS: atom_id res chain seq x y z
N MET A 1 -16.69 23.74 -14.69
CA MET A 1 -15.83 23.02 -13.74
C MET A 1 -14.92 24.02 -13.08
N HIS A 2 -14.89 24.08 -11.75
CA HIS A 2 -13.97 24.94 -11.01
C HIS A 2 -12.53 24.44 -11.19
N ASP A 3 -11.54 25.33 -11.16
CA ASP A 3 -10.12 24.98 -11.43
C ASP A 3 -9.61 23.88 -10.49
N GLU A 4 -10.03 23.91 -9.23
CA GLU A 4 -9.69 22.89 -8.24
C GLU A 4 -10.35 21.54 -8.52
N VAL A 5 -11.62 21.51 -8.96
CA VAL A 5 -12.32 20.27 -9.35
C VAL A 5 -11.57 19.60 -10.50
N LYS A 6 -11.16 20.39 -11.50
CA LYS A 6 -10.40 19.88 -12.64
C LYS A 6 -9.05 19.32 -12.21
N TYR A 7 -8.33 20.06 -11.36
CA TYR A 7 -7.05 19.61 -10.81
C TYR A 7 -7.19 18.29 -10.02
N CYS A 8 -8.21 18.18 -9.15
CA CYS A 8 -8.46 16.96 -8.40
C CYS A 8 -8.76 15.77 -9.32
N VAL A 9 -9.56 15.95 -10.37
CA VAL A 9 -9.81 14.90 -11.36
C VAL A 9 -8.52 14.46 -12.06
N GLU A 10 -7.66 15.41 -12.46
CA GLU A 10 -6.36 15.09 -13.09
C GLU A 10 -5.44 14.28 -12.17
N ILE A 11 -5.49 14.54 -10.85
CA ILE A 11 -4.74 13.75 -9.86
C ILE A 11 -5.36 12.36 -9.69
N LEU A 12 -6.68 12.26 -9.57
CA LEU A 12 -7.37 10.96 -9.45
C LEU A 12 -7.11 10.08 -10.68
N GLU A 13 -7.07 10.65 -11.88
CA GLU A 13 -6.73 9.89 -13.09
C GLU A 13 -5.32 9.30 -13.05
N LYS A 14 -4.34 10.07 -12.56
CA LYS A 14 -2.96 9.57 -12.37
C LYS A 14 -2.90 8.49 -11.29
N ALA A 15 -3.62 8.70 -10.19
CA ALA A 15 -3.71 7.73 -9.10
C ALA A 15 -4.32 6.40 -9.58
N ILE A 16 -5.43 6.44 -10.34
CA ILE A 16 -6.06 5.23 -10.90
C ILE A 16 -5.09 4.43 -11.78
N VAL A 17 -4.29 5.10 -12.59
CA VAL A 17 -3.26 4.44 -13.43
C VAL A 17 -2.16 3.86 -12.55
N PHE A 18 -1.71 4.59 -11.54
CA PHE A 18 -0.71 4.14 -10.58
C PHE A 18 -1.16 2.87 -9.85
N GLU A 19 -2.38 2.86 -9.31
CA GLU A 19 -2.98 1.68 -8.66
C GLU A 19 -3.10 0.49 -9.62
N GLU A 20 -3.47 0.73 -10.87
CA GLU A 20 -3.55 -0.31 -11.88
C GLU A 20 -2.18 -0.93 -12.21
N GLU A 21 -1.13 -0.12 -12.29
CA GLU A 21 0.24 -0.56 -12.50
C GLU A 21 0.79 -1.33 -11.28
N GLY A 22 0.56 -0.83 -10.06
CA GLY A 22 0.93 -1.47 -8.80
C GLY A 22 0.25 -2.83 -8.63
N MET A 23 -1.08 -2.85 -8.80
CA MET A 23 -1.88 -4.08 -8.79
C MET A 23 -1.36 -5.12 -9.79
N ALA A 24 -1.06 -4.72 -11.03
CA ALA A 24 -0.55 -5.63 -12.05
C ALA A 24 0.83 -6.20 -11.69
N PHE A 25 1.72 -5.37 -11.16
CA PHE A 25 3.03 -5.80 -10.68
C PHE A 25 2.92 -6.81 -9.54
N PHE A 26 2.10 -6.55 -8.52
CA PHE A 26 1.91 -7.46 -7.40
C PHE A 26 1.23 -8.76 -7.81
N GLN A 27 0.25 -8.73 -8.71
CA GLN A 27 -0.41 -9.93 -9.22
C GLN A 27 0.56 -10.82 -10.00
N ASP A 28 1.37 -10.24 -10.90
CA ASP A 28 2.39 -10.99 -11.64
C ASP A 28 3.39 -11.61 -10.68
N ARG A 29 3.82 -10.86 -9.65
CA ARG A 29 4.77 -11.38 -8.68
C ARG A 29 4.18 -12.52 -7.84
N ALA A 30 2.95 -12.39 -7.36
CA ALA A 30 2.27 -13.43 -6.61
C ALA A 30 2.13 -14.74 -7.41
N GLN A 31 1.86 -14.65 -8.72
CA GLN A 31 1.76 -15.84 -9.58
C GLN A 31 3.09 -16.60 -9.73
N ASN A 32 4.20 -15.88 -9.72
CA ASN A 32 5.55 -16.42 -9.93
C ASN A 32 6.34 -16.58 -8.61
N ALA A 33 5.70 -16.39 -7.45
CA ALA A 33 6.36 -16.45 -6.15
C ALA A 33 6.90 -17.87 -5.85
N PRO A 34 8.21 -18.02 -5.56
CA PRO A 34 8.81 -19.29 -5.15
C PRO A 34 8.30 -19.76 -3.78
N SER A 35 8.14 -18.84 -2.82
CA SER A 35 7.70 -19.15 -1.47
C SER A 35 6.23 -18.83 -1.23
N THR A 36 5.63 -19.48 -0.23
CA THR A 36 4.24 -19.20 0.17
C THR A 36 4.12 -17.84 0.87
N LEU A 37 5.12 -17.46 1.68
CA LEU A 37 5.21 -16.15 2.32
C LEU A 37 5.07 -15.03 1.29
N GLU A 38 5.90 -15.07 0.26
CA GLU A 38 5.92 -14.04 -0.79
C GLU A 38 4.63 -14.01 -1.60
N ARG A 39 4.10 -15.20 -1.93
CA ARG A 39 2.81 -15.33 -2.63
C ARG A 39 1.67 -14.66 -1.86
N ASN A 40 1.59 -14.90 -0.56
CA ASN A 40 0.54 -14.37 0.30
C ASN A 40 0.68 -12.84 0.46
N LEU A 41 1.91 -12.37 0.68
CA LEU A 41 2.25 -10.95 0.76
C LEU A 41 1.78 -10.18 -0.48
N PHE A 42 2.21 -10.61 -1.67
CA PHE A 42 1.87 -9.91 -2.90
C PHE A 42 0.39 -10.05 -3.29
N ASN A 43 -0.28 -11.16 -2.92
CA ASN A 43 -1.73 -11.27 -3.09
C ASN A 43 -2.49 -10.28 -2.19
N SER A 44 -2.01 -10.03 -0.96
CA SER A 44 -2.63 -9.02 -0.08
C SER A 44 -2.51 -7.64 -0.70
N LEU A 45 -1.28 -7.22 -1.04
CA LEU A 45 -1.02 -5.92 -1.66
C LEU A 45 -1.84 -5.73 -2.94
N ALA A 46 -1.83 -6.70 -3.84
CA ALA A 46 -2.63 -6.65 -5.06
C ALA A 46 -4.14 -6.47 -4.82
N LYS A 47 -4.67 -7.02 -3.74
CA LYS A 47 -6.08 -6.89 -3.38
C LYS A 47 -6.38 -5.49 -2.84
N ASP A 48 -5.47 -4.93 -2.06
CA ASP A 48 -5.62 -3.59 -1.48
C ASP A 48 -5.57 -2.52 -2.59
N GLU A 49 -4.62 -2.60 -3.53
CA GLU A 49 -4.56 -1.69 -4.70
C GLU A 49 -5.82 -1.79 -5.59
N ALA A 50 -6.40 -2.99 -5.72
CA ALA A 50 -7.66 -3.15 -6.44
C ALA A 50 -8.81 -2.41 -5.74
N GLY A 51 -8.82 -2.38 -4.41
CA GLY A 51 -9.74 -1.60 -3.58
C GLY A 51 -9.52 -0.10 -3.76
N HIS A 52 -8.28 0.37 -3.65
CA HIS A 52 -7.90 1.77 -3.88
C HIS A 52 -8.38 2.24 -5.26
N LYS A 53 -8.04 1.50 -6.33
CA LYS A 53 -8.48 1.79 -7.70
C LYS A 53 -9.99 1.92 -7.80
N ALA A 54 -10.74 0.98 -7.22
CA ALA A 54 -12.20 0.99 -7.29
C ALA A 54 -12.79 2.24 -6.63
N HIS A 55 -12.28 2.60 -5.45
CA HIS A 55 -12.70 3.81 -4.74
C HIS A 55 -12.35 5.08 -5.51
N LEU A 56 -11.13 5.19 -6.05
CA LEU A 56 -10.69 6.34 -6.84
C LEU A 56 -11.52 6.53 -8.11
N VAL A 57 -11.86 5.44 -8.81
CA VAL A 57 -12.74 5.47 -9.99
C VAL A 57 -14.12 6.00 -9.60
N GLN A 58 -14.71 5.49 -8.51
CA GLN A 58 -16.01 5.92 -8.02
C GLN A 58 -16.01 7.41 -7.66
N MET A 59 -15.00 7.87 -6.90
CA MET A 59 -14.85 9.27 -6.50
C MET A 59 -14.72 10.20 -7.71
N ARG A 60 -13.91 9.83 -8.71
CA ARG A 60 -13.77 10.58 -9.96
C ARG A 60 -15.12 10.71 -10.67
N GLU A 61 -15.88 9.62 -10.77
CA GLU A 61 -17.21 9.62 -11.41
C GLU A 61 -18.21 10.51 -10.66
N ASP A 62 -18.23 10.46 -9.34
CA ASP A 62 -19.10 11.30 -8.52
C ASP A 62 -18.74 12.79 -8.64
N ILE A 63 -17.44 13.12 -8.61
CA ILE A 63 -16.95 14.49 -8.82
C ILE A 63 -17.33 14.98 -10.22
N LEU A 64 -17.19 14.16 -11.27
CA LEU A 64 -17.54 14.54 -12.63
C LEU A 64 -19.05 14.74 -12.81
N ARG A 65 -19.88 13.89 -12.18
CA ARG A 65 -21.34 13.97 -12.22
C ARG A 65 -21.85 15.23 -11.54
N GLU A 66 -21.37 15.49 -10.33
CA GLU A 66 -21.86 16.56 -9.46
C GLU A 66 -21.08 17.87 -9.63
N ASN A 67 -19.93 17.81 -10.30
CA ASN A 67 -19.00 18.92 -10.51
C ASN A 67 -18.63 19.63 -9.19
N SER A 68 -18.46 18.87 -8.11
CA SER A 68 -18.18 19.36 -6.75
C SER A 68 -17.33 18.36 -5.97
N LEU A 69 -16.41 18.85 -5.14
CA LEU A 69 -15.61 18.03 -4.23
C LEU A 69 -16.33 17.68 -2.93
N THR A 70 -17.50 18.28 -2.66
CA THR A 70 -18.29 18.00 -1.45
C THR A 70 -18.87 16.59 -1.42
N VAL A 71 -18.89 15.93 -2.58
CA VAL A 71 -19.43 14.58 -2.79
C VAL A 71 -18.43 13.49 -2.45
N LEU A 72 -17.17 13.86 -2.20
CA LEU A 72 -16.18 12.95 -1.68
C LEU A 72 -16.70 12.35 -0.35
N PRO A 73 -16.54 11.03 -0.16
CA PRO A 73 -16.91 10.40 1.09
C PRO A 73 -16.05 10.96 2.22
N ASP A 74 -16.55 10.84 3.44
CA ASP A 74 -15.68 10.98 4.62
C ASP A 74 -14.79 9.74 4.68
N VAL A 75 -13.53 9.93 5.07
CA VAL A 75 -12.59 8.81 5.22
C VAL A 75 -12.96 8.06 6.51
N ASP A 76 -13.12 6.74 6.41
CA ASP A 76 -13.34 5.88 7.56
C ASP A 76 -12.05 5.12 7.89
N ASP A 77 -11.61 5.21 9.14
CA ASP A 77 -10.35 4.62 9.63
C ASP A 77 -10.46 3.09 9.85
N ASP A 78 -11.66 2.53 9.66
CA ASP A 78 -11.96 1.12 9.91
C ASP A 78 -11.24 0.13 8.98
N HIS A 79 -10.53 0.62 7.94
CA HIS A 79 -9.81 -0.21 6.96
C HIS A 79 -8.28 -0.07 7.00
N VAL A 80 -7.70 0.50 8.06
CA VAL A 80 -6.23 0.51 8.20
C VAL A 80 -5.71 -0.93 8.33
N MET A 81 -4.83 -1.32 7.41
CA MET A 81 -4.16 -2.62 7.46
C MET A 81 -3.40 -2.81 8.78
N ASP A 82 -3.70 -3.91 9.46
CA ASP A 82 -2.87 -4.39 10.56
C ASP A 82 -1.63 -5.08 9.98
N VAL A 83 -0.60 -4.27 9.72
CA VAL A 83 0.70 -4.70 9.16
C VAL A 83 1.27 -5.89 9.94
N ARG A 84 1.13 -5.92 11.27
CA ARG A 84 1.65 -7.01 12.10
C ARG A 84 0.87 -8.29 11.85
N ARG A 85 -0.45 -8.22 11.91
CA ARG A 85 -1.30 -9.41 11.71
C ARG A 85 -1.15 -10.00 10.31
N ILE A 86 -0.99 -9.16 9.29
CA ILE A 86 -0.79 -9.63 7.91
C ILE A 86 0.58 -10.30 7.78
N PHE A 87 1.62 -9.70 8.37
CA PHE A 87 2.95 -10.28 8.41
C PHE A 87 2.99 -11.62 9.16
N GLU A 88 2.42 -11.68 10.37
CA GLU A 88 2.32 -12.89 11.19
C GLU A 88 1.53 -13.99 10.47
N GLY A 89 0.38 -13.66 9.88
CA GLY A 89 -0.41 -14.62 9.10
C GLY A 89 0.33 -15.15 7.88
N ALA A 90 1.06 -14.28 7.17
CA ALA A 90 1.89 -14.69 6.04
C ALA A 90 3.05 -15.59 6.47
N LEU A 91 3.57 -15.41 7.68
CA LEU A 91 4.64 -16.22 8.28
C LEU A 91 4.12 -17.58 8.81
N GLU A 92 2.98 -17.61 9.49
CA GLU A 92 2.37 -18.86 10.01
C GLU A 92 1.99 -19.83 8.88
N ASP A 93 1.54 -19.31 7.74
CA ASP A 93 1.24 -20.11 6.55
C ASP A 93 2.51 -20.61 5.83
N ALA A 94 3.68 -20.06 6.15
CA ALA A 94 4.95 -20.38 5.52
C ALA A 94 5.73 -21.44 6.31
N HIS A 95 5.40 -22.71 6.11
CA HIS A 95 6.26 -23.85 6.50
C HIS A 95 7.34 -24.13 5.43
N ASP A 96 8.05 -23.09 4.96
CA ASP A 96 9.03 -23.25 3.89
C ASP A 96 10.43 -23.55 4.47
N PRO A 97 11.07 -24.68 4.12
CA PRO A 97 12.47 -24.96 4.47
C PRO A 97 13.46 -24.19 3.57
N TYR A 98 13.03 -23.07 3.00
CA TYR A 98 13.69 -22.40 1.88
C TYR A 98 14.59 -21.25 2.36
N GLU A 99 15.83 -21.24 1.89
CA GLU A 99 16.75 -20.12 2.07
C GLU A 99 16.47 -19.09 0.97
N PHE A 100 16.05 -17.87 1.37
CA PHE A 100 15.69 -16.81 0.43
C PHE A 100 16.86 -16.42 -0.48
N GLU A 101 16.57 -16.23 -1.77
CA GLU A 101 17.56 -15.84 -2.78
C GLU A 101 17.68 -14.32 -2.92
N LEU A 102 18.84 -13.85 -3.39
CA LEU A 102 19.12 -12.44 -3.66
C LEU A 102 18.11 -11.81 -4.62
N GLU A 103 17.56 -12.59 -5.55
CA GLU A 103 16.55 -12.12 -6.51
C GLU A 103 15.24 -11.73 -5.82
N GLU A 104 14.78 -12.50 -4.83
CA GLU A 104 13.56 -12.21 -4.06
C GLU A 104 13.73 -10.90 -3.26
N LEU A 105 14.90 -10.71 -2.66
CA LEU A 105 15.25 -9.48 -1.92
C LEU A 105 15.23 -8.24 -2.83
N GLU A 106 15.73 -8.35 -4.07
CA GLU A 106 15.68 -7.23 -5.02
C GLU A 106 14.26 -6.94 -5.51
N ILE A 107 13.42 -7.97 -5.66
CA ILE A 107 12.00 -7.78 -6.02
C ILE A 107 11.25 -7.04 -4.90
N ILE A 108 11.46 -7.42 -3.64
CA ILE A 108 10.85 -6.72 -2.51
C ILE A 108 11.34 -5.27 -2.44
N LYS A 109 12.62 -4.99 -2.71
CA LYS A 109 13.10 -3.60 -2.82
C LYS A 109 12.40 -2.83 -3.94
N GLY A 110 12.14 -3.48 -5.08
CA GLY A 110 11.36 -2.92 -6.18
C GLY A 110 9.94 -2.56 -5.74
N ALA A 111 9.27 -3.47 -5.04
CA ALA A 111 7.96 -3.23 -4.44
C ALA A 111 7.98 -2.06 -3.44
N MET A 112 8.99 -1.99 -2.57
CA MET A 112 9.16 -0.88 -1.63
C MET A 112 9.33 0.48 -2.34
N ASP A 113 9.96 0.50 -3.52
CA ASP A 113 10.05 1.73 -4.32
C ASP A 113 8.70 2.13 -4.94
N VAL A 114 7.87 1.15 -5.35
CA VAL A 114 6.49 1.40 -5.80
C VAL A 114 5.73 2.13 -4.69
N GLU A 115 5.61 1.54 -3.50
CA GLU A 115 4.89 2.14 -2.37
C GLU A 115 5.43 3.52 -1.98
N ARG A 116 6.76 3.69 -2.01
CA ARG A 116 7.37 5.00 -1.72
C ARG A 116 6.97 6.05 -2.75
N ARG A 117 6.86 5.69 -4.03
CA ARG A 117 6.38 6.59 -5.08
C ARG A 117 4.90 6.91 -4.90
N GLY A 118 4.08 5.93 -4.50
CA GLY A 118 2.67 6.11 -4.15
C GLY A 118 2.50 7.10 -3.01
N TYR A 119 3.20 6.87 -1.89
CA TYR A 119 3.25 7.78 -0.74
C TYR A 119 3.55 9.23 -1.15
N HIS A 120 4.61 9.44 -1.94
CA HIS A 120 4.98 10.78 -2.37
C HIS A 120 3.94 11.40 -3.31
N MET A 121 3.33 10.61 -4.20
CA MET A 121 2.27 11.09 -5.09
C MET A 121 1.08 11.61 -4.27
N TYR A 122 0.58 10.81 -3.32
CA TYR A 122 -0.55 11.19 -2.49
C TYR A 122 -0.23 12.32 -1.51
N ALA A 123 0.94 12.30 -0.87
CA ALA A 123 1.37 13.40 0.01
C ALA A 123 1.49 14.73 -0.76
N ASN A 124 2.00 14.70 -1.99
CA ASN A 124 2.06 15.90 -2.84
C ASN A 124 0.67 16.36 -3.29
N ALA A 125 -0.24 15.43 -3.59
CA ALA A 125 -1.63 15.74 -3.91
C ALA A 125 -2.34 16.42 -2.73
N ALA A 126 -2.21 15.86 -1.52
CA ALA A 126 -2.75 16.43 -0.29
C ALA A 126 -2.26 17.87 -0.03
N ALA A 127 -0.98 18.14 -0.33
CA ALA A 127 -0.39 19.46 -0.17
C ALA A 127 -0.85 20.49 -1.23
N ALA A 128 -1.39 20.03 -2.36
CA ALA A 128 -1.74 20.87 -3.49
C ALA A 128 -3.24 21.20 -3.62
N VAL A 129 -4.10 20.57 -2.81
CA VAL A 129 -5.55 20.83 -2.77
C VAL A 129 -5.94 21.72 -1.59
N GLU A 130 -6.98 22.53 -1.76
CA GLU A 130 -7.52 23.40 -0.69
C GLU A 130 -8.72 22.74 0.01
N SER A 131 -9.49 21.94 -0.71
CA SER A 131 -10.64 21.18 -0.20
C SER A 131 -10.23 20.27 0.96
N PRO A 132 -10.80 20.45 2.16
CA PRO A 132 -10.50 19.60 3.32
C PRO A 132 -10.77 18.12 3.05
N LYS A 133 -11.86 17.79 2.34
CA LYS A 133 -12.20 16.41 2.00
C LYS A 133 -11.19 15.75 1.05
N ALA A 134 -10.74 16.49 0.03
CA ALA A 134 -9.74 15.98 -0.90
C ALA A 134 -8.39 15.80 -0.20
N LYS A 135 -8.04 16.73 0.68
CA LYS A 135 -6.83 16.65 1.48
C LYS A 135 -6.84 15.42 2.38
N GLU A 136 -7.90 15.24 3.16
CA GLU A 136 -8.07 14.10 4.07
C GLU A 136 -7.98 12.76 3.33
N LEU A 137 -8.64 12.65 2.17
CA LEU A 137 -8.54 11.48 1.31
C LEU A 137 -7.11 11.16 0.89
N PHE A 138 -6.37 12.15 0.37
CA PHE A 138 -5.00 11.92 -0.09
C PHE A 138 -4.03 11.68 1.07
N GLU A 139 -4.27 12.27 2.24
CA GLU A 139 -3.50 11.95 3.45
C GLU A 139 -3.74 10.51 3.90
N HIS A 140 -4.98 10.02 3.80
CA HIS A 140 -5.31 8.63 4.10
C HIS A 140 -4.62 7.65 3.15
N LEU A 141 -4.75 7.85 1.84
CA LEU A 141 -4.07 7.00 0.84
C LEU A 141 -2.56 7.00 1.06
N ALA A 142 -1.95 8.16 1.32
CA ALA A 142 -0.53 8.21 1.66
C ALA A 142 -0.20 7.38 2.92
N ALA A 143 -1.06 7.36 3.93
CA ALA A 143 -0.86 6.53 5.11
C ALA A 143 -0.97 5.03 4.80
N GLU A 144 -1.85 4.61 3.89
CA GLU A 144 -1.98 3.23 3.41
C GLU A 144 -0.70 2.76 2.70
N GLU A 145 -0.20 3.53 1.72
CA GLU A 145 1.08 3.26 1.03
C GLU A 145 2.26 3.16 2.02
N GLN A 146 2.26 4.00 3.05
CA GLN A 146 3.29 3.97 4.08
C GLN A 146 3.20 2.69 4.93
N ASN A 147 2.01 2.11 5.10
CA ASN A 147 1.82 0.84 5.79
C ASN A 147 2.23 -0.34 4.90
N HIS A 148 1.90 -0.33 3.60
CA HIS A 148 2.43 -1.30 2.64
C HIS A 148 3.95 -1.31 2.61
N TYR A 149 4.58 -0.13 2.57
CA TYR A 149 6.04 0.01 2.62
C TYR A 149 6.62 -0.66 3.88
N LYS A 150 6.00 -0.45 5.05
CA LYS A 150 6.46 -1.06 6.30
C LYS A 150 6.30 -2.58 6.26
N LEU A 151 5.19 -3.08 5.73
CA LEU A 151 4.96 -4.51 5.55
C LEU A 151 6.08 -5.13 4.69
N LEU A 152 6.33 -4.56 3.51
CA LEU A 152 7.40 -5.00 2.61
C LEU A 152 8.79 -4.91 3.26
N LYS A 153 9.05 -3.84 4.02
CA LYS A 153 10.32 -3.68 4.74
C LYS A 153 10.51 -4.74 5.80
N ASN A 154 9.47 -5.04 6.59
CA ASN A 154 9.54 -6.08 7.62
C ASN A 154 9.81 -7.45 6.98
N THR A 155 9.15 -7.76 5.87
CA THR A 155 9.42 -8.98 5.09
C THR A 155 10.85 -9.00 4.56
N TYR A 156 11.34 -7.89 4.02
CA TYR A 156 12.73 -7.77 3.55
C TYR A 156 13.73 -8.06 4.68
N ASP A 157 13.56 -7.41 5.83
CA ASP A 157 14.47 -7.54 6.96
C ASP A 157 14.45 -8.98 7.50
N PHE A 158 13.26 -9.60 7.58
CA PHE A 158 13.12 -11.00 7.97
C PHE A 158 13.81 -11.95 6.98
N MET A 159 13.63 -11.76 5.67
CA MET A 159 14.25 -12.62 4.66
C MET A 159 15.77 -12.43 4.58
N ALA A 160 16.27 -11.23 4.84
CA ALA A 160 17.69 -10.92 4.78
C ALA A 160 18.47 -11.39 6.03
N ASP A 161 17.83 -11.38 7.21
CA ASP A 161 18.42 -11.83 8.47
C ASP A 161 17.35 -12.39 9.44
N PRO A 162 16.90 -13.64 9.24
CA PRO A 162 15.85 -14.24 10.07
C PRO A 162 16.20 -14.31 11.57
N GLU A 163 17.46 -14.63 11.90
CA GLU A 163 17.93 -14.75 13.29
C GLU A 163 18.03 -13.37 13.97
N GLY A 164 18.53 -12.36 13.26
CA GLY A 164 18.56 -10.97 13.73
C GLY A 164 17.17 -10.38 13.92
N PHE A 165 16.21 -10.71 13.04
CA PHE A 165 14.83 -10.25 13.16
C PHE A 165 14.12 -10.83 14.40
N ALA A 166 14.23 -12.15 14.62
CA ALA A 166 13.60 -12.82 15.77
C ALA A 166 14.12 -12.27 17.12
N THR A 167 15.43 -12.00 17.21
CA THR A 167 16.01 -11.40 18.42
C THR A 167 15.59 -9.94 18.62
N PHE A 168 15.31 -9.19 17.55
CA PHE A 168 14.79 -7.83 17.66
C PHE A 168 13.35 -7.81 18.20
N GLU A 169 12.47 -8.68 17.70
CA GLU A 169 11.08 -8.76 18.20
C GLU A 169 11.02 -9.20 19.67
N ASP A 170 11.78 -10.23 20.06
CA ASP A 170 11.84 -10.69 21.46
C ASP A 170 12.27 -9.56 22.43
N ASN A 171 13.21 -8.72 22.02
CA ASN A 171 13.69 -7.61 22.85
C ASN A 171 12.67 -6.45 22.94
N VAL A 172 11.97 -6.12 21.85
CA VAL A 172 10.92 -5.10 21.86
C VAL A 172 9.72 -5.53 22.72
N MET A 173 9.42 -6.83 22.79
CA MET A 173 8.39 -7.37 23.68
C MET A 173 8.80 -7.35 25.17
N MET A 174 10.10 -7.46 25.49
CA MET A 174 10.56 -7.40 26.89
C MET A 174 10.64 -5.98 27.47
N ASP A 175 10.86 -4.95 26.65
CA ASP A 175 11.04 -3.56 27.12
C ASP A 175 9.74 -2.73 27.14
N GLY A 176 8.61 -3.32 26.74
CA GLY A 176 7.29 -2.69 26.68
C GLY A 176 6.31 -3.03 27.82
N GLY A 177 6.83 -3.47 28.99
CA GLY A 177 6.05 -3.86 30.17
C GLY A 177 5.74 -2.72 31.15
#